data_AF-A0A7S3HEW2-F1
#
_entry.id   AF-A0A7S3HEW2-F1
#
_cell.length_a   1.000
_cell.length_b   1.000
_cell.length_c   1.000
_cell.angle_alpha   90.00
_cell.angle_beta   90.00
_cell.angle_gamma   90.00
#
_symmetry.space_group_name_H-M   'P 1'
#
loop_
_entity.id
_entity.type
_entity.pdbx_description
1 polymer ?
#
loop_
_entity_poly.entity_id
_entity_poly.type
_entity_poly.pdbx_seq_one_letter_code
_entity_poly.pdbx_strand_id
1 'polypeptide(L)'
;VGSKSSAGLSQVKVIDFDTVEEWTPNSPIAKDVVGTDQYISQEAYAGKYSPLSDIFAVGVVAYRLLSGKFPFHDGMFDDKAGENWVGSPTMAQIRRRLKNTKVDFTVHAVFRDNPEACDLVTRMLAYAQDSRPTAAAALEHPWFTEARSKSTSKLASDDDVCSYFEDLIDDGVIIAQ
;
A
#
# COMPACT_ATOMS: atom_id res chain seq x y z
N VAL A 1 39.49 -6.80 22.53
CA VAL A 1 38.10 -7.29 22.36
C VAL A 1 37.32 -6.16 21.70
N GLY A 2 37.22 -6.19 20.36
CA GLY A 2 36.51 -5.16 19.59
C GLY A 2 35.13 -5.67 19.24
N SER A 3 34.10 -5.06 19.80
CA SER A 3 32.71 -5.35 19.46
C SER A 3 32.43 -4.88 18.05
N LYS A 4 32.13 -5.82 17.14
CA LYS A 4 31.51 -5.53 15.86
C LYS A 4 30.07 -5.08 16.16
N SER A 5 29.76 -3.81 15.94
CA SER A 5 28.38 -3.36 15.83
C SER A 5 27.81 -3.94 14.54
N SER A 6 27.08 -5.05 14.63
CA SER A 6 26.16 -5.41 13.55
C SER A 6 25.10 -4.33 13.50
N ALA A 7 25.09 -3.50 12.46
CA ALA A 7 23.93 -2.67 12.14
C ALA A 7 22.73 -3.62 12.07
N GLY A 8 21.86 -3.57 13.08
CA GLY A 8 20.74 -4.49 13.20
C GLY A 8 19.78 -4.21 12.06
N LEU A 9 19.53 -5.19 11.20
CA LEU A 9 18.42 -5.13 10.25
C LEU A 9 17.14 -4.89 11.05
N SER A 10 16.54 -3.71 10.87
CA SER A 10 15.26 -3.38 11.49
C SER A 10 14.18 -4.24 10.83
N GLN A 11 13.48 -5.04 11.64
CA GLN A 11 12.41 -5.90 11.16
C GLN A 11 11.09 -5.12 11.16
N VAL A 12 10.43 -5.05 10.00
CA VAL A 12 9.05 -4.54 9.90
C VAL A 12 8.09 -5.65 10.33
N LYS A 13 7.11 -5.30 11.16
CA LYS A 13 6.05 -6.19 11.64
C LYS A 13 4.69 -5.55 11.36
N VAL A 14 3.77 -6.33 10.80
CA VAL A 14 2.36 -5.93 10.69
C VAL A 14 1.73 -6.12 12.07
N ILE A 15 0.95 -5.15 12.49
CA ILE A 15 0.23 -5.12 13.76
C ILE A 15 -1.24 -4.82 13.50
N ASP A 16 -2.04 -4.86 14.57
CA ASP A 16 -3.46 -4.50 14.56
C ASP A 16 -4.30 -5.38 13.62
N PHE A 17 -4.79 -6.49 14.20
CA PHE A 17 -5.58 -7.51 13.51
C PHE A 17 -7.04 -7.51 14.00
N ASP A 18 -7.51 -6.41 14.58
CA ASP A 18 -8.85 -6.31 15.19
C ASP A 18 -9.97 -6.47 14.15
N THR A 19 -9.67 -6.20 12.87
CA THR A 19 -10.59 -6.36 11.74
C THR A 19 -10.23 -7.54 10.82
N VAL A 20 -9.32 -8.44 11.25
CA VAL A 20 -8.93 -9.59 10.43
C VAL A 20 -10.05 -10.62 10.42
N GLU A 21 -10.32 -11.19 9.26
CA GLU A 21 -11.34 -12.23 9.09
C GLU A 21 -10.77 -13.41 8.28
N GLU A 22 -11.31 -14.61 8.54
CA GLU A 22 -11.04 -15.76 7.68
C GLU A 22 -11.68 -15.53 6.30
N TRP A 23 -10.89 -15.75 5.25
CA TRP A 23 -11.34 -15.54 3.88
C TRP A 23 -11.40 -16.83 3.08
N THR A 24 -12.48 -16.97 2.31
CA THR A 24 -12.63 -17.94 1.23
C THR A 24 -13.28 -17.26 0.02
N PRO A 25 -13.20 -17.82 -1.19
CA PRO A 25 -13.91 -17.29 -2.35
C PRO A 25 -15.44 -17.21 -2.18
N ASN A 26 -16.00 -17.93 -1.19
CA ASN A 26 -17.42 -17.95 -0.86
C ASN A 26 -17.75 -17.15 0.40
N SER A 27 -16.80 -16.39 0.95
CA SER A 27 -17.06 -15.53 2.11
C SER A 27 -18.22 -14.57 1.82
N PRO A 28 -19.10 -14.33 2.81
CA PRO A 28 -20.25 -13.46 2.63
C PRO A 28 -19.82 -12.02 2.36
N ILE A 29 -20.70 -11.26 1.72
CA ILE A 29 -20.51 -9.82 1.58
C ILE A 29 -20.67 -9.17 2.96
N ALA A 30 -19.69 -8.35 3.36
CA ALA A 30 -19.75 -7.59 4.61
C ALA A 30 -20.94 -6.63 4.63
N LYS A 31 -21.49 -6.37 5.81
CA LYS A 31 -22.57 -5.38 5.98
C LYS A 31 -22.04 -3.96 6.05
N ASP A 32 -20.89 -3.80 6.69
CA ASP A 32 -20.24 -2.54 6.93
C ASP A 32 -18.96 -2.43 6.11
N VAL A 33 -18.59 -1.20 5.74
CA VAL A 33 -17.29 -0.92 5.13
C VAL A 33 -16.33 -0.57 6.26
N VAL A 34 -15.35 -1.43 6.47
CA VAL A 34 -14.31 -1.32 7.48
C VAL A 34 -12.95 -1.05 6.81
N GLY A 35 -12.16 -0.17 7.41
CA GLY A 35 -10.80 0.19 7.00
C GLY A 35 -10.55 1.70 7.15
N THR A 36 -9.31 2.13 6.90
CA THR A 36 -8.99 3.56 6.76
C THR A 36 -9.19 4.01 5.32
N ASP A 37 -9.82 5.16 5.14
CA ASP A 37 -9.94 5.80 3.83
C ASP A 37 -8.59 5.96 3.14
N GLN A 38 -8.62 6.10 1.81
CA GLN A 38 -7.44 6.08 0.94
C GLN A 38 -6.71 4.73 0.85
N TYR A 39 -6.92 3.78 1.77
CA TYR A 39 -6.35 2.42 1.71
C TYR A 39 -7.37 1.35 1.28
N ILE A 40 -8.67 1.60 1.47
CA ILE A 40 -9.75 0.68 1.09
C ILE A 40 -9.84 0.54 -0.44
N SER A 41 -9.88 -0.70 -0.92
CA SER A 41 -9.99 -1.02 -2.35
C SER A 41 -11.43 -0.86 -2.87
N GLN A 42 -11.58 -0.82 -4.20
CA GLN A 42 -12.89 -0.57 -4.82
C GLN A 42 -13.90 -1.70 -4.58
N GLU A 43 -13.44 -2.95 -4.47
CA GLU A 43 -14.30 -4.08 -4.13
C GLU A 43 -14.68 -4.12 -2.63
N ALA A 44 -13.81 -3.63 -1.74
CA ALA A 44 -14.06 -3.53 -0.31
C ALA A 44 -15.18 -2.54 0.02
N TYR A 45 -15.31 -1.42 -0.71
CA TYR A 45 -16.49 -0.55 -0.64
C TYR A 45 -17.81 -1.22 -1.05
N ALA A 46 -17.74 -2.41 -1.67
CA ALA A 46 -18.90 -3.26 -1.96
C ALA A 46 -19.02 -4.46 -1.01
N GLY A 47 -18.29 -4.45 0.11
CA GLY A 47 -18.23 -5.51 1.10
C GLY A 47 -17.52 -6.78 0.64
N LYS A 48 -16.80 -6.74 -0.48
CA LYS A 48 -16.14 -7.91 -1.09
C LYS A 48 -14.65 -7.90 -0.79
N TYR A 49 -14.31 -8.06 0.48
CA TYR A 49 -12.93 -8.14 0.93
C TYR A 49 -12.24 -9.41 0.39
N SER A 50 -10.93 -9.30 0.17
CA SER A 50 -10.11 -10.41 -0.32
C SER A 50 -8.62 -10.16 -0.02
N PRO A 51 -7.77 -11.18 -0.14
CA PRO A 51 -6.32 -10.99 -0.11
C PRO A 51 -5.81 -9.96 -1.14
N LEU A 52 -6.51 -9.78 -2.27
CA LEU A 52 -6.15 -8.79 -3.28
C LEU A 52 -6.57 -7.37 -2.90
N SER A 53 -7.50 -7.23 -1.94
CA SER A 53 -7.83 -5.94 -1.31
C SER A 53 -6.65 -5.47 -0.45
N ASP A 54 -5.97 -6.38 0.26
CA ASP A 54 -4.74 -6.07 0.99
C ASP A 54 -3.61 -5.66 0.04
N ILE A 55 -3.50 -6.30 -1.14
CA ILE A 55 -2.51 -5.90 -2.16
C ILE A 55 -2.72 -4.45 -2.62
N PHE A 56 -3.97 -4.00 -2.73
CA PHE A 56 -4.25 -2.60 -3.04
C PHE A 56 -3.77 -1.68 -1.91
N ALA A 57 -4.08 -2.00 -0.65
CA ALA A 57 -3.64 -1.22 0.50
C ALA A 57 -2.10 -1.17 0.60
N VAL A 58 -1.40 -2.29 0.37
CA VAL A 58 0.07 -2.31 0.29
C VAL A 58 0.58 -1.48 -0.89
N GLY A 59 -0.15 -1.44 -2.01
CA GLY A 59 0.16 -0.56 -3.14
C GLY A 59 0.09 0.92 -2.77
N VAL A 60 -0.91 1.31 -1.96
CA VAL A 60 -1.03 2.66 -1.41
C VAL A 60 0.14 2.98 -0.48
N VAL A 61 0.51 2.05 0.41
CA VAL A 61 1.68 2.20 1.30
C VAL A 61 2.95 2.35 0.48
N ALA A 62 3.19 1.50 -0.51
CA ALA A 62 4.37 1.57 -1.38
C ALA A 62 4.43 2.90 -2.15
N TYR A 63 3.30 3.36 -2.69
CA TYR A 63 3.23 4.66 -3.34
C TYR A 63 3.61 5.79 -2.38
N ARG A 64 3.07 5.75 -1.15
CA ARG A 64 3.33 6.75 -0.11
C ARG A 64 4.78 6.75 0.36
N LEU A 65 5.37 5.57 0.53
CA LEU A 65 6.79 5.45 0.91
C LEU A 65 7.73 6.00 -0.17
N LEU A 66 7.41 5.80 -1.45
CA LEU A 66 8.25 6.26 -2.55
C LEU A 66 8.08 7.76 -2.84
N SER A 67 6.85 8.27 -2.77
CA SER A 67 6.52 9.64 -3.21
C SER A 67 6.32 10.65 -2.06
N GLY A 68 6.12 10.17 -0.83
CA GLY A 68 5.68 10.98 0.30
C GLY A 68 4.22 11.47 0.20
N LYS A 69 3.43 11.02 -0.79
CA LYS A 69 2.06 11.46 -1.06
C LYS A 69 1.10 10.28 -1.17
N PHE A 70 -0.21 10.55 -1.09
CA PHE A 70 -1.23 9.54 -1.38
C PHE A 70 -1.55 9.49 -2.88
N PRO A 71 -1.86 8.29 -3.42
CA PRO A 71 -2.25 8.14 -4.82
C PRO A 71 -3.67 8.68 -5.12
N PHE A 72 -4.51 8.83 -4.09
CA PHE A 72 -5.88 9.34 -4.19
C PHE A 72 -6.09 10.52 -3.26
N HIS A 73 -6.81 11.54 -3.74
CA HIS A 73 -7.10 12.75 -2.99
C HIS A 73 -8.07 12.47 -1.84
N ASP A 74 -7.85 13.06 -0.67
CA ASP A 74 -8.68 12.89 0.54
C ASP A 74 -10.16 13.26 0.30
N GLY A 75 -10.46 14.34 -0.41
CA GLY A 75 -11.83 14.75 -0.76
C GLY A 75 -12.61 13.78 -1.66
N MET A 76 -12.01 12.66 -2.08
CA MET A 76 -12.75 11.56 -2.69
C MET A 76 -13.52 10.71 -1.66
N PHE A 77 -13.12 10.79 -0.38
CA PHE A 77 -13.59 10.02 0.76
C PHE A 77 -14.29 10.97 1.74
N ASP A 78 -15.58 11.21 1.50
CA ASP A 78 -16.39 12.23 2.17
C ASP A 78 -17.52 11.61 3.00
N ASP A 79 -17.32 10.38 3.50
CA ASP A 79 -18.26 9.74 4.41
C ASP A 79 -18.29 10.38 5.79
N LYS A 80 -19.41 10.14 6.46
CA LYS A 80 -19.68 10.62 7.80
C LYS A 80 -19.99 9.44 8.70
N ALA A 81 -19.84 9.66 10.01
CA ALA A 81 -20.22 8.68 11.01
C ALA A 81 -21.64 8.14 10.75
N GLY A 82 -21.74 6.81 10.58
CA GLY A 82 -23.00 6.12 10.27
C GLY A 82 -23.29 5.90 8.78
N GLU A 83 -22.45 6.36 7.86
CA GLU A 83 -22.62 6.15 6.41
C GLU A 83 -21.85 4.93 5.86
N ASN A 84 -21.08 4.27 6.73
CA ASN A 84 -20.09 3.23 6.38
C ASN A 84 -20.70 1.84 6.30
N TRP A 85 -21.81 1.73 5.58
CA TRP A 85 -22.50 0.47 5.31
C TRP A 85 -22.57 0.17 3.81
N VAL A 86 -22.46 -1.10 3.47
CA VAL A 86 -22.37 -1.57 2.10
C VAL A 86 -23.69 -1.34 1.36
N GLY A 87 -23.61 -0.61 0.25
CA GLY A 87 -24.77 -0.22 -0.56
C GLY A 87 -25.29 1.18 -0.24
N SER A 88 -24.70 1.89 0.72
CA SER A 88 -25.03 3.31 0.95
C SER A 88 -24.70 4.16 -0.29
N PRO A 89 -25.45 5.27 -0.52
CA PRO A 89 -25.13 6.18 -1.61
C PRO A 89 -23.70 6.73 -1.54
N THR A 90 -23.21 7.00 -0.32
CA THR A 90 -21.85 7.49 -0.06
C THR A 90 -20.81 6.45 -0.47
N MET A 91 -20.90 5.21 0.02
CA MET A 91 -19.95 4.14 -0.34
C MET A 91 -19.95 3.85 -1.85
N ALA A 92 -21.12 3.86 -2.48
CA ALA A 92 -21.25 3.71 -3.93
C ALA A 92 -20.59 4.87 -4.70
N GLN A 93 -20.68 6.09 -4.18
CA GLN A 93 -20.05 7.27 -4.77
C GLN A 93 -18.53 7.23 -4.65
N ILE A 94 -17.98 6.94 -3.46
CA ILE A 94 -16.54 6.80 -3.23
C ILE A 94 -15.97 5.71 -4.15
N ARG A 95 -16.61 4.53 -4.17
CA ARG A 95 -16.24 3.43 -5.08
C ARG A 95 -16.20 3.85 -6.55
N ARG A 96 -17.20 4.63 -6.99
CA ARG A 96 -17.26 5.14 -8.36
C ARG A 96 -16.14 6.15 -8.66
N ARG A 97 -15.82 7.03 -7.71
CA ARG A 97 -14.69 7.97 -7.83
C ARG A 97 -13.39 7.19 -7.97
N LEU A 98 -13.11 6.25 -7.07
CA LEU A 98 -11.92 5.39 -7.13
C LEU A 98 -11.79 4.62 -8.46
N LYS A 99 -12.92 4.14 -9.01
CA LYS A 99 -12.93 3.47 -10.32
C LYS A 99 -12.50 4.39 -11.47
N ASN A 100 -12.91 5.65 -11.42
CA ASN A 100 -12.74 6.60 -12.52
C ASN A 100 -11.44 7.42 -12.40
N THR A 101 -10.84 7.46 -11.21
CA THR A 101 -9.57 8.14 -10.97
C THR A 101 -8.43 7.31 -11.54
N LYS A 102 -7.58 7.96 -12.35
CA LYS A 102 -6.29 7.41 -12.76
C LYS A 102 -5.22 8.00 -11.85
N VAL A 103 -4.41 7.14 -11.25
CA VAL A 103 -3.23 7.57 -10.50
C VAL A 103 -2.21 8.10 -11.51
N ASP A 104 -1.79 9.36 -11.36
CA ASP A 104 -0.74 9.94 -12.17
C ASP A 104 0.60 9.68 -11.49
N PHE A 105 1.39 8.77 -12.05
CA PHE A 105 2.74 8.46 -11.57
C PHE A 105 3.78 9.45 -12.09
N THR A 106 3.48 10.22 -13.13
CA THR A 106 4.45 11.08 -13.83
C THR A 106 4.81 12.35 -13.05
N VAL A 107 3.96 12.73 -12.09
CA VAL A 107 4.14 13.90 -11.23
C VAL A 107 5.24 13.73 -10.19
N HIS A 108 5.67 12.50 -9.90
CA HIS A 108 6.74 12.22 -8.95
C HIS A 108 7.97 11.64 -9.67
N ALA A 109 9.11 12.34 -9.56
CA ALA A 109 10.36 11.93 -10.19
C ALA A 109 10.79 10.51 -9.78
N VAL A 110 10.53 10.10 -8.53
CA VAL A 110 10.86 8.77 -8.02
C VAL A 110 10.37 7.62 -8.90
N PHE A 111 9.17 7.72 -9.48
CA PHE A 111 8.61 6.65 -10.33
C PHE A 111 9.22 6.66 -11.74
N ARG A 112 9.66 7.81 -12.23
CA ARG A 112 10.42 7.92 -13.47
C ARG A 112 11.80 7.30 -13.33
N ASP A 113 12.44 7.53 -12.19
CA ASP A 113 13.80 7.06 -11.91
C ASP A 113 13.82 5.58 -11.49
N ASN A 114 12.67 5.03 -11.07
CA ASN A 114 12.50 3.64 -10.66
C ASN A 114 11.35 2.98 -11.45
N PRO A 115 11.53 2.69 -12.74
CA PRO A 115 10.48 2.17 -13.62
C PRO A 115 9.89 0.83 -13.13
N GLU A 116 10.71 -0.05 -12.56
CA GLU A 116 10.23 -1.32 -11.99
C GLU A 116 9.37 -1.14 -10.74
N ALA A 117 9.69 -0.13 -9.92
CA ALA A 117 8.85 0.23 -8.76
C ALA A 117 7.51 0.81 -9.25
N CYS A 118 7.57 1.69 -10.26
CA CYS A 118 6.38 2.24 -10.89
C CYS A 118 5.47 1.15 -11.47
N ASP A 119 6.03 0.17 -12.19
CA ASP A 119 5.26 -0.95 -12.75
C ASP A 119 4.60 -1.77 -11.64
N LEU A 120 5.34 -2.16 -10.60
CA LEU A 120 4.76 -2.93 -9.51
C LEU A 120 3.61 -2.19 -8.81
N VAL A 121 3.84 -0.93 -8.42
CA VAL A 121 2.82 -0.12 -7.72
C VAL A 121 1.61 0.12 -8.62
N THR A 122 1.81 0.32 -9.93
CA THR A 122 0.71 0.42 -10.90
C THR A 122 -0.16 -0.84 -10.92
N ARG A 123 0.47 -2.03 -10.92
CA ARG A 123 -0.25 -3.30 -10.91
C ARG A 123 -0.99 -3.54 -9.58
N MET A 124 -0.38 -3.18 -8.45
CA MET A 124 -1.01 -3.30 -7.13
C MET A 124 -2.22 -2.36 -6.97
N LEU A 125 -2.17 -1.17 -7.57
CA LEU A 125 -3.27 -0.20 -7.57
C LEU A 125 -4.30 -0.40 -8.70
N ALA A 126 -4.24 -1.53 -9.42
CA ALA A 126 -5.17 -1.81 -10.51
C ALA A 126 -6.63 -1.82 -10.01
N TYR A 127 -7.53 -1.20 -10.79
CA TYR A 127 -8.96 -1.16 -10.46
C TYR A 127 -9.58 -2.56 -10.45
N ALA A 128 -9.30 -3.36 -11.47
CA ALA A 128 -9.79 -4.74 -11.53
C ALA A 128 -8.98 -5.58 -10.55
N GLN A 129 -9.65 -6.12 -9.54
CA GLN A 129 -9.05 -6.94 -8.48
C GLN A 129 -8.16 -8.05 -9.05
N ASP A 130 -8.66 -8.79 -10.05
CA ASP A 130 -7.94 -9.91 -10.67
C ASP A 130 -6.75 -9.48 -11.56
N SER A 131 -6.58 -8.18 -11.80
CA SER A 131 -5.40 -7.64 -12.48
C SER A 131 -4.26 -7.34 -11.50
N ARG A 132 -4.51 -7.40 -10.19
CA ARG A 132 -3.48 -7.23 -9.16
C ARG A 132 -2.69 -8.54 -8.99
N PRO A 133 -1.37 -8.46 -8.75
CA PRO A 133 -0.59 -9.65 -8.41
C PRO A 133 -1.02 -10.18 -7.04
N THR A 134 -0.84 -11.48 -6.81
CA THR A 134 -0.86 -12.01 -5.44
C THR A 134 0.36 -11.51 -4.66
N ALA A 135 0.35 -11.61 -3.32
CA ALA A 135 1.50 -11.26 -2.50
C ALA A 135 2.78 -12.01 -2.94
N ALA A 136 2.65 -13.31 -3.23
CA ALA A 136 3.76 -14.13 -3.73
C ALA A 136 4.28 -13.62 -5.08
N ALA A 137 3.39 -13.35 -6.03
CA ALA A 137 3.78 -12.84 -7.35
C ALA A 137 4.39 -11.42 -7.26
N ALA A 138 3.90 -10.57 -6.37
CA ALA A 138 4.46 -9.25 -6.12
C ALA A 138 5.89 -9.34 -5.56
N LEU A 139 6.17 -10.29 -4.68
CA LEU A 139 7.51 -10.52 -4.11
C LEU A 139 8.53 -11.01 -5.14
N GLU A 140 8.07 -11.65 -6.21
CA GLU A 140 8.89 -12.12 -7.34
C GLU A 140 9.15 -11.02 -8.38
N HIS A 141 8.52 -9.85 -8.25
CA HIS A 141 8.65 -8.75 -9.20
C HIS A 141 10.11 -8.29 -9.38
N PRO A 142 10.53 -7.91 -10.61
CA PRO A 142 11.89 -7.44 -10.88
C PRO A 142 12.41 -6.37 -9.93
N TRP A 143 11.54 -5.45 -9.48
CA TRP A 143 11.89 -4.42 -8.51
C TRP A 143 12.60 -4.97 -7.25
N PHE A 144 12.09 -6.05 -6.66
CA PHE A 144 12.71 -6.67 -5.49
C PHE A 144 13.90 -7.56 -5.85
N THR A 145 13.92 -8.14 -7.05
CA THR A 145 15.01 -8.99 -7.52
C THR A 145 16.27 -8.16 -7.82
N GLU A 146 16.12 -6.97 -8.40
CA GLU A 146 17.22 -6.00 -8.56
C GLU A 146 17.69 -5.40 -7.24
N ALA A 147 16.78 -5.13 -6.31
CA ALA A 147 17.15 -4.68 -4.97
C ALA A 147 18.03 -5.73 -4.27
N ARG A 148 17.63 -7.01 -4.31
CA ARG A 148 18.38 -8.12 -3.70
C ARG A 148 19.77 -8.33 -4.34
N SER A 149 19.93 -8.10 -5.64
CA SER A 149 21.25 -8.18 -6.30
C SER A 149 22.16 -6.99 -5.97
N LYS A 150 21.58 -5.80 -5.73
CA LYS A 150 22.30 -4.62 -5.22
C LYS A 150 22.69 -4.78 -3.74
N SER A 151 21.84 -5.38 -2.90
CA SER A 151 22.14 -5.64 -1.48
C SER A 151 23.26 -6.66 -1.28
N THR A 152 23.39 -7.64 -2.18
CA THR A 152 24.45 -8.66 -2.13
C THR A 152 25.79 -8.17 -2.69
N SER A 153 25.80 -7.08 -3.45
CA SER A 153 27.02 -6.44 -3.98
C SER A 153 27.50 -5.23 -3.17
N LYS A 154 26.66 -4.65 -2.31
CA LYS A 154 26.97 -3.47 -1.50
C LYS A 154 27.16 -3.82 -0.01
N LEU A 155 28.26 -4.53 0.27
CA LEU A 155 28.90 -4.58 1.59
C LEU A 155 30.05 -3.55 1.71
N ALA A 156 29.94 -2.43 0.97
CA ALA A 156 30.90 -1.33 1.07
C ALA A 156 30.18 0.02 0.89
N SER A 157 30.44 0.92 1.84
CA SER A 157 30.02 2.32 2.01
C SER A 157 28.57 2.57 2.48
N ASP A 158 28.49 3.01 3.74
CA ASP A 158 27.30 3.18 4.60
C ASP A 158 26.71 4.60 4.61
N ASP A 159 27.10 5.52 3.73
CA ASP A 159 26.87 6.96 4.00
C ASP A 159 25.68 7.64 3.28
N ASP A 160 24.84 6.94 2.50
CA ASP A 160 23.95 7.66 1.54
C ASP A 160 22.45 7.34 1.61
N VAL A 161 21.97 6.64 2.66
CA VAL A 161 20.54 6.22 2.75
C VAL A 161 19.77 6.94 3.87
N CYS A 162 20.46 7.58 4.84
CA CYS A 162 19.79 8.13 6.03
C CYS A 162 18.97 9.41 5.80
N SER A 163 19.30 10.26 4.81
CA SER A 163 18.67 11.58 4.72
C SER A 163 17.22 11.57 4.22
N TYR A 164 16.77 10.51 3.54
CA TYR A 164 15.40 10.41 3.03
C TYR A 164 14.41 9.84 4.05
N PHE A 165 14.89 9.10 5.06
CA PHE A 165 14.04 8.46 6.06
C PHE A 165 13.86 9.28 7.33
N GLU A 166 14.83 10.11 7.70
CA GLU A 166 14.73 10.94 8.91
C GLU A 166 13.61 11.99 8.80
N ASP A 167 13.37 12.55 7.60
CA ASP A 167 12.27 13.50 7.36
C ASP A 167 10.87 12.87 7.41
N LEU A 168 10.73 11.53 7.33
CA LEU A 168 9.44 10.84 7.44
C LEU A 168 9.12 10.33 8.85
N ILE A 169 10.11 10.30 9.74
CA ILE A 169 9.96 9.81 11.12
C ILE A 169 9.52 10.93 12.07
N ASP A 170 9.77 12.20 11.72
CA ASP A 170 9.43 13.35 12.57
C ASP A 170 7.94 13.76 12.53
N ASP A 171 7.12 13.22 11.62
CA ASP A 171 5.68 13.51 11.52
C ASP A 171 4.76 12.40 12.09
N GLY A 172 5.30 11.50 12.92
CA GLY A 172 4.45 10.66 13.78
C GLY A 172 3.50 9.71 13.04
N VAL A 173 3.91 9.16 11.88
CA VAL A 173 3.13 8.13 11.16
C VAL A 173 3.30 6.78 11.86
N ILE A 174 2.66 6.66 13.01
CA ILE A 174 2.21 5.37 13.53
C ILE A 174 1.06 4.96 12.59
N ILE A 175 1.29 4.01 11.68
CA ILE A 175 0.16 3.28 11.10
C ILE A 175 -0.26 2.26 12.16
N ALA A 176 -1.07 2.75 13.09
CA ALA A 176 -1.96 1.97 13.94
C ALA A 176 -3.36 2.50 13.61
N GLN A 177 -4.28 1.60 13.25
CA GLN A 177 -5.69 1.92 13.37
C GLN A 177 -6.12 1.77 14.83
#